data_AF-A0A060UQE5-F1
#
_entry.id   AF-A0A060UQE5-F1
#
_cell.length_a   1.000
_cell.length_b   1.000
_cell.length_c   1.000
_cell.angle_alpha   90.00
_cell.angle_beta   90.00
_cell.angle_gamma   90.00
#
_symmetry.space_group_name_H-M   'P 1'
#
loop_
_entity.id
_entity.type
_entity.pdbx_description
1 polymer ?
#
loop_
_entity_poly.entity_id
_entity_poly.type
_entity_poly.pdbx_seq_one_letter_code
_entity_poly.pdbx_strand_id
1 'polypeptide(L)'
;MEISVNQDQGLFIKSFNGGCTTLGFDNVFQTLKKIVQRLGLSLPVREEEKGTMTQYDLYQEAIKSYAAARLNETWHHPAALPEVCKIIDRCIKNDTRARLFYGDTETGRDWGEENDVLGTISRTTGPLKTPILVPKGECSGTTILEHCLVKIMDADTRRVLWTHERY
;
A
#
# COMPACT_ATOMS: atom_id res chain seq x y z
N MET A 1 23.17 -6.46 -10.93
CA MET A 1 21.71 -6.64 -11.05
C MET A 1 21.21 -5.39 -11.76
N GLU A 2 20.68 -5.54 -12.98
CA GLU A 2 20.42 -4.43 -13.90
C GLU A 2 18.93 -4.04 -13.85
N ILE A 3 18.66 -2.74 -13.85
CA ILE A 3 17.30 -2.17 -13.97
C ILE A 3 17.14 -1.71 -15.41
N SER A 4 16.07 -2.14 -16.06
CA SER A 4 15.67 -1.60 -17.36
C SER A 4 14.38 -0.79 -17.23
N VAL A 5 14.13 0.06 -18.22
CA VAL A 5 12.98 0.97 -18.26
C VAL A 5 12.13 0.61 -19.46
N ASN A 6 10.86 0.26 -19.22
CA ASN A 6 9.86 0.06 -20.25
C ASN A 6 8.97 1.29 -20.32
N GLN A 7 9.23 2.15 -21.30
CA GLN A 7 8.50 3.40 -21.49
C GLN A 7 7.05 3.15 -21.94
N ASP A 8 6.83 2.16 -22.81
CA ASP A 8 5.50 1.87 -23.38
C ASP A 8 4.49 1.45 -22.30
N GLN A 9 4.96 0.69 -21.31
CA GLN A 9 4.11 0.22 -20.19
C GLN A 9 4.21 1.10 -18.94
N GLY A 10 5.13 2.07 -18.91
CA GLY A 10 5.35 2.91 -17.74
C GLY A 10 5.97 2.16 -16.55
N LEU A 11 6.89 1.22 -16.79
CA LEU A 11 7.43 0.32 -15.78
C LEU A 11 8.96 0.36 -15.68
N PHE A 12 9.48 0.41 -14.46
CA PHE A 12 10.84 -0.04 -14.14
C PHE A 12 10.83 -1.55 -13.99
N ILE A 13 11.79 -2.24 -14.59
CA ILE A 13 11.90 -3.69 -14.58
C ILE A 13 13.22 -4.09 -13.92
N LYS A 14 13.12 -4.88 -12.86
CA LYS A 14 14.25 -5.52 -12.19
C LYS A 14 14.24 -7.00 -12.51
N SER A 15 15.13 -7.43 -13.39
CA SER A 15 15.25 -8.84 -13.79
C SER A 15 16.14 -9.63 -12.82
N PHE A 16 15.78 -10.89 -12.60
CA PHE A 16 16.57 -11.87 -11.86
C PHE A 16 16.37 -13.27 -12.46
N ASN A 17 17.16 -14.25 -12.01
CA ASN A 17 17.10 -15.60 -12.59
C ASN A 17 15.70 -16.20 -12.44
N GLY A 18 15.01 -16.37 -13.56
CA GLY A 18 13.66 -16.98 -13.61
C GLY A 18 12.49 -16.01 -13.47
N GLY A 19 12.70 -14.68 -13.42
CA GLY A 19 11.59 -13.74 -13.33
C GLY A 19 12.00 -12.27 -13.32
N CYS A 20 11.02 -11.40 -13.09
CA CYS A 20 11.24 -9.98 -12.90
C CYS A 20 10.28 -9.41 -11.84
N THR A 21 10.66 -8.27 -11.29
CA THR A 21 9.77 -7.39 -10.52
C THR A 21 9.58 -6.10 -11.30
N THR A 22 8.36 -5.60 -11.32
CA THR A 22 8.00 -4.36 -12.00
C THR A 22 7.58 -3.30 -10.99
N LEU A 23 7.86 -2.03 -11.30
CA LEU A 23 7.39 -0.88 -10.54
C LEU A 23 6.90 0.21 -11.50
N GLY A 24 5.66 0.64 -11.34
CA GLY A 24 5.08 1.71 -12.16
C GLY A 24 5.70 3.08 -11.88
N PHE A 25 5.89 3.89 -12.92
CA PHE A 25 6.47 5.23 -12.82
C PHE A 25 5.70 6.13 -11.86
N ASP A 26 4.36 6.06 -11.88
CA ASP A 26 3.50 6.81 -10.97
C ASP A 26 3.65 6.36 -9.52
N ASN A 27 3.69 5.05 -9.28
CA ASN A 27 3.87 4.53 -7.92
C ASN A 27 5.22 4.96 -7.33
N VAL A 28 6.28 4.89 -8.13
CA VAL A 28 7.62 5.36 -7.76
C VAL A 28 7.60 6.87 -7.46
N PHE A 29 6.98 7.66 -8.33
CA PHE A 29 6.87 9.11 -8.17
C PHE A 29 6.13 9.50 -6.89
N GLN A 30 4.93 8.96 -6.68
CA GLN A 30 4.09 9.29 -5.53
C GLN A 30 4.73 8.84 -4.22
N THR A 31 5.40 7.68 -4.23
CA THR A 31 6.13 7.19 -3.06
C THR A 31 7.32 8.08 -2.74
N LEU A 32 8.14 8.45 -3.74
CA LEU A 32 9.25 9.39 -3.57
C LEU A 32 8.75 10.72 -2.99
N LYS A 33 7.74 11.33 -3.61
CA LYS A 33 7.13 12.59 -3.16
C LYS A 33 6.68 12.51 -1.70
N LYS A 34 5.97 11.44 -1.33
CA LYS A 34 5.45 11.23 0.02
C LYS A 34 6.56 11.06 1.05
N ILE A 35 7.61 10.29 0.75
CA ILE A 35 8.76 10.13 1.66
C ILE A 35 9.51 11.45 1.84
N VAL A 36 9.80 12.16 0.76
CA VAL A 36 10.52 13.44 0.79
C VAL A 36 9.77 14.44 1.66
N GLN A 37 8.45 14.58 1.47
CA GLN A 37 7.62 15.43 2.31
C GLN A 37 7.58 14.96 3.77
N ARG A 38 7.43 13.64 4.00
CA ARG A 38 7.28 13.07 5.35
C ARG A 38 8.52 13.24 6.22
N LEU A 39 9.70 13.14 5.61
CA LEU A 39 11.00 13.21 6.30
C LEU A 39 11.70 14.57 6.16
N GLY A 40 11.17 15.47 5.33
CA GLY A 40 11.79 16.78 5.06
C GLY A 40 13.12 16.65 4.30
N LEU A 41 13.23 15.70 3.37
CA LEU A 41 14.47 15.50 2.61
C LEU A 41 14.67 16.62 1.58
N SER A 42 15.93 16.96 1.31
CA SER A 42 16.30 17.90 0.24
C SER A 42 16.53 17.18 -1.09
N LEU A 43 15.70 16.18 -1.40
CA LEU A 43 15.75 15.47 -2.69
C LEU A 43 14.79 16.15 -3.68
N PRO A 44 15.20 16.39 -4.94
CA PRO A 44 14.31 16.93 -5.95
C PRO A 44 13.20 15.93 -6.28
N VAL A 45 11.98 16.43 -6.48
CA VAL A 45 10.84 15.62 -6.95
C VAL A 45 10.19 16.36 -8.11
N ARG A 46 10.41 15.85 -9.32
CA ARG A 46 10.09 16.52 -10.58
C ARG A 46 9.26 15.62 -11.47
N GLU A 47 8.16 16.13 -12.00
CA GLU A 47 7.26 15.32 -12.84
C GLU A 47 7.92 14.96 -14.18
N GLU A 48 8.78 15.84 -14.70
CA GLU A 48 9.55 15.63 -15.92
C GLU A 48 10.57 14.48 -15.80
N GLU A 49 10.92 14.07 -14.58
CA GLU A 49 11.83 12.94 -14.33
C GLU A 49 11.10 11.59 -14.27
N LYS A 50 9.75 11.57 -14.34
CA LYS A 50 8.98 10.32 -14.32
C LYS A 50 9.42 9.38 -15.45
N GLY A 51 9.68 8.13 -15.11
CA GLY A 51 10.15 7.11 -16.05
C GLY A 51 11.63 7.20 -16.40
N THR A 52 12.41 8.01 -15.70
CA THR A 52 13.87 8.10 -15.88
C THR A 52 14.61 7.30 -14.81
N MET A 53 15.86 6.92 -15.11
CA MET A 53 16.73 6.32 -14.08
C MET A 53 17.01 7.29 -12.93
N THR A 54 17.04 8.60 -13.18
CA THR A 54 17.16 9.62 -12.13
C THR A 54 16.03 9.53 -11.11
N GLN A 55 14.77 9.40 -11.56
CA GLN A 55 13.64 9.18 -10.64
C GLN A 55 13.83 7.90 -9.83
N TYR A 56 14.24 6.81 -10.48
CA TYR A 56 14.44 5.53 -9.80
C TYR A 56 15.53 5.63 -8.72
N ASP A 57 16.65 6.29 -9.01
CA ASP A 57 17.75 6.47 -8.07
C ASP A 57 17.35 7.33 -6.87
N LEU A 58 16.64 8.45 -7.11
CA LEU A 58 16.08 9.29 -6.05
C LEU A 58 15.09 8.53 -5.18
N TYR A 59 14.25 7.69 -5.79
CA TYR A 59 13.34 6.80 -5.08
C TYR A 59 14.12 5.79 -4.20
N GLN A 60 15.17 5.16 -4.72
CA GLN A 60 16.00 4.24 -3.93
C GLN A 60 16.66 4.95 -2.74
N GLU A 61 17.14 6.18 -2.93
CA GLU A 61 17.69 7.00 -1.86
C GLU A 61 16.64 7.31 -0.79
N ALA A 62 15.46 7.78 -1.21
CA ALA A 62 14.35 8.06 -0.29
C ALA A 62 13.92 6.82 0.51
N ILE A 63 13.83 5.64 -0.11
CA ILE A 63 13.51 4.38 0.58
C ILE A 63 14.57 4.03 1.63
N LYS A 64 15.86 4.23 1.33
CA LYS A 64 16.94 4.02 2.30
C LYS A 64 16.82 4.98 3.49
N SER A 65 16.56 6.26 3.23
CA SER A 65 16.35 7.26 4.28
C SER A 65 15.14 6.93 5.15
N TYR A 66 14.04 6.48 4.55
CA TYR A 66 12.84 6.05 5.28
C TYR A 66 13.10 4.82 6.15
N ALA A 67 13.80 3.81 5.62
CA ALA A 67 14.21 2.64 6.39
C ALA A 67 15.09 3.03 7.59
N ALA A 68 16.04 3.95 7.39
CA ALA A 68 16.95 4.42 8.43
C ALA A 68 16.23 5.21 9.54
N ALA A 69 15.14 5.90 9.22
CA ALA A 69 14.33 6.62 10.19
C ALA A 69 13.61 5.70 11.20
N ARG A 70 13.49 4.40 10.91
CA ARG A 70 12.89 3.38 11.80
C ARG A 70 11.51 3.78 12.33
N LEU A 71 10.71 4.46 11.49
CA LEU A 71 9.37 4.89 11.87
C LEU A 71 8.48 3.67 12.13
N ASN A 72 7.65 3.75 13.18
CA ASN A 72 6.69 2.71 13.53
C ASN A 72 5.26 3.05 13.07
N GLU A 73 5.12 3.79 11.98
CA GLU A 73 3.83 4.15 11.38
C GLU A 73 3.40 3.16 10.29
N THR A 74 2.12 3.19 9.91
CA THR A 74 1.58 2.40 8.80
C THR A 74 1.75 3.18 7.50
N TRP A 75 2.29 2.52 6.47
CA TRP A 75 2.40 3.10 5.13
C TRP A 75 1.12 2.84 4.34
N HIS A 76 0.17 3.78 4.46
CA HIS A 76 -1.10 3.70 3.74
C HIS A 76 -0.97 4.07 2.25
N HIS A 77 -1.85 3.48 1.44
CA HIS A 77 -1.98 3.84 0.03
C HIS A 77 -2.31 5.34 -0.12
N PRO A 78 -1.70 6.09 -1.07
CA PRO A 78 -1.95 7.53 -1.21
C PRO A 78 -3.41 7.91 -1.49
N ALA A 79 -4.15 7.02 -2.17
CA ALA A 79 -5.57 7.22 -2.49
C ALA A 79 -6.54 6.64 -1.44
N ALA A 80 -6.04 6.12 -0.31
CA ALA A 80 -6.91 5.63 0.75
C ALA A 80 -7.63 6.79 1.45
N LEU A 81 -8.90 6.58 1.81
CA LEU A 81 -9.66 7.58 2.57
C LEU A 81 -9.08 7.72 3.99
N PRO A 82 -8.94 8.94 4.53
CA PRO A 82 -8.37 9.15 5.87
C PRO A 82 -9.10 8.40 7.00
N GLU A 83 -10.41 8.21 6.86
CA GLU A 83 -11.22 7.43 7.80
C GLU A 83 -10.93 5.93 7.74
N VAL A 84 -10.73 5.38 6.54
CA VAL A 84 -10.30 3.99 6.34
C VAL A 84 -8.93 3.77 7.00
N CYS A 85 -7.96 4.65 6.76
CA CYS A 85 -6.64 4.57 7.38
C CYS A 85 -6.74 4.52 8.92
N LYS A 86 -7.55 5.39 9.53
CA LYS A 86 -7.78 5.41 10.99
C LYS A 86 -8.37 4.11 11.52
N ILE A 87 -9.28 3.48 10.77
CA ILE A 87 -9.88 2.19 11.13
C ILE A 87 -8.85 1.07 11.01
N ILE A 88 -8.08 1.03 9.92
CA ILE A 88 -6.99 0.07 9.73
C ILE A 88 -5.95 0.18 10.86
N ASP A 89 -5.49 1.38 11.19
CA ASP A 89 -4.54 1.60 12.29
C ASP A 89 -5.09 1.13 13.65
N ARG A 90 -6.38 1.38 13.90
CA ARG A 90 -7.06 0.88 15.11
C ARG A 90 -7.11 -0.64 15.11
N CYS A 91 -7.43 -1.27 13.99
CA CYS A 91 -7.47 -2.71 13.85
C CYS A 91 -6.09 -3.34 14.08
N ILE A 92 -5.03 -2.75 13.50
CA ILE A 92 -3.64 -3.19 13.73
C ILE A 92 -3.29 -3.11 15.23
N LYS A 93 -3.62 -2.00 15.89
CA LYS A 93 -3.34 -1.81 17.32
C LYS A 93 -4.04 -2.83 18.21
N ASN A 94 -5.24 -3.25 17.81
CA ASN A 94 -6.10 -4.13 18.60
C ASN A 94 -6.05 -5.59 18.14
N ASP A 95 -5.15 -5.95 17.21
CA ASP A 95 -5.07 -7.29 16.60
C ASP A 95 -6.43 -7.78 16.06
N THR A 96 -7.18 -6.85 15.44
CA THR A 96 -8.57 -7.11 15.04
C THR A 96 -8.63 -8.03 13.84
N ARG A 97 -9.40 -9.11 13.99
CA ARG A 97 -9.83 -9.96 12.88
C ARG A 97 -10.99 -9.30 12.16
N ALA A 98 -10.79 -8.97 10.88
CA ALA A 98 -11.74 -8.23 10.08
C ALA A 98 -12.19 -9.02 8.85
N ARG A 99 -13.44 -8.79 8.44
CA ARG A 99 -13.91 -9.05 7.08
C ARG A 99 -13.91 -7.75 6.29
N LEU A 100 -13.20 -7.75 5.17
CA LEU A 100 -13.08 -6.66 4.23
C LEU A 100 -14.03 -6.87 3.06
N PHE A 101 -14.58 -5.79 2.54
CA PHE A 101 -15.41 -5.79 1.35
C PHE A 101 -14.79 -4.80 0.37
N TYR A 102 -14.36 -5.32 -0.77
CA TYR A 102 -13.79 -4.52 -1.85
C TYR A 102 -14.87 -4.19 -2.87
N GLY A 103 -14.72 -3.05 -3.52
CA GLY A 103 -15.72 -2.54 -4.43
C GLY A 103 -15.28 -1.30 -5.16
N ASP A 104 -16.19 -0.84 -6.01
CA ASP A 104 -16.09 0.45 -6.67
C ASP A 104 -16.43 1.54 -5.65
N THR A 105 -15.44 2.38 -5.32
CA THR A 105 -15.62 3.48 -4.35
C THR A 105 -16.35 4.68 -4.96
N GLU A 106 -16.47 4.78 -6.28
CA GLU A 106 -17.30 5.81 -6.92
C GLU A 106 -18.78 5.45 -6.78
N THR A 107 -19.15 4.19 -7.01
CA THR A 107 -20.55 3.76 -6.96
C THR A 107 -20.97 3.14 -5.63
N GLY A 108 -20.03 2.77 -4.76
CA GLY A 108 -20.26 1.97 -3.55
C GLY A 108 -20.54 0.49 -3.81
N ARG A 109 -20.40 0.02 -5.06
CA ARG A 109 -20.79 -1.35 -5.43
C ARG A 109 -19.77 -2.36 -4.94
N ASP A 110 -20.22 -3.31 -4.12
CA ASP A 110 -19.45 -4.49 -3.73
C ASP A 110 -19.11 -5.37 -4.95
N TRP A 111 -17.87 -5.84 -5.03
CA TRP A 111 -17.45 -6.82 -6.06
C TRP A 111 -17.83 -8.26 -5.71
N GLY A 112 -18.23 -8.52 -4.46
CA GLY A 112 -18.60 -9.86 -4.00
C GLY A 112 -17.40 -10.78 -3.81
N GLU A 113 -16.23 -10.21 -3.50
CA GLU A 113 -15.00 -10.98 -3.32
C GLU A 113 -15.11 -12.03 -2.20
N GLU A 114 -14.67 -13.25 -2.50
CA GLU A 114 -14.71 -14.38 -1.56
C GLU A 114 -13.33 -14.73 -1.00
N ASN A 115 -12.26 -14.40 -1.73
CA ASN A 115 -10.88 -14.67 -1.36
C ASN A 115 -10.21 -13.41 -0.79
N ASP A 116 -9.23 -13.59 0.09
CA ASP A 116 -8.44 -12.48 0.63
C ASP A 116 -9.28 -11.36 1.33
N VAL A 117 -10.45 -11.74 1.83
CA VAL A 117 -11.41 -10.84 2.50
C VAL A 117 -11.54 -11.07 4.00
N LEU A 118 -10.93 -12.12 4.56
CA LEU A 118 -11.08 -12.45 6.00
C LEU A 118 -9.73 -12.79 6.64
N GLY A 119 -9.35 -12.03 7.67
CA GLY A 119 -8.10 -12.27 8.39
C GLY A 119 -7.83 -11.22 9.47
N THR A 120 -6.67 -11.30 10.12
CA THR A 120 -6.19 -10.30 11.07
C THR A 120 -5.47 -9.19 10.32
N ILE A 121 -5.82 -7.94 10.60
CA ILE A 121 -5.16 -6.79 9.99
C ILE A 121 -3.82 -6.55 10.69
N SER A 122 -2.73 -6.60 9.94
CA SER A 122 -1.36 -6.41 10.42
C SER A 122 -0.56 -5.54 9.44
N ARG A 123 0.78 -5.54 9.55
CA ARG A 123 1.69 -4.81 8.65
C ARG A 123 2.78 -5.72 8.10
N THR A 124 3.27 -5.38 6.92
CA THR A 124 4.52 -5.94 6.41
C THR A 124 5.71 -5.55 7.31
N THR A 125 6.79 -6.33 7.20
CA THR A 125 8.07 -6.07 7.88
C THR A 125 9.04 -5.23 7.05
N GLY A 126 8.65 -4.85 5.82
CA GLY A 126 9.48 -4.06 4.92
C GLY A 126 9.67 -2.61 5.38
N PRO A 127 10.50 -1.83 4.66
CA PRO A 127 10.75 -0.41 4.96
C PRO A 127 9.46 0.41 5.02
N LEU A 128 8.57 0.18 4.06
CA LEU A 128 7.23 0.74 4.04
C LEU A 128 6.29 -0.31 4.66
N LYS A 129 5.91 -0.09 5.92
CA LYS A 129 5.06 -0.99 6.70
C LYS A 129 3.60 -0.91 6.22
N THR A 130 3.34 -1.52 5.08
CA THR A 130 2.03 -1.54 4.41
C THR A 130 1.05 -2.44 5.16
N PRO A 131 -0.24 -2.06 5.27
CA PRO A 131 -1.25 -2.91 5.90
C PRO A 131 -1.51 -4.19 5.09
N ILE A 132 -1.59 -5.31 5.79
CA ILE A 132 -1.86 -6.64 5.23
C ILE A 132 -2.99 -7.33 5.96
N LEU A 133 -3.69 -8.22 5.27
CA LEU A 133 -4.69 -9.11 5.85
C LEU A 133 -4.11 -10.52 5.96
N VAL A 134 -3.90 -10.99 7.18
CA VAL A 134 -3.26 -12.27 7.49
C VAL A 134 -4.34 -13.32 7.78
N PRO A 135 -4.48 -14.37 6.95
CA PRO A 135 -5.42 -15.45 7.22
C PRO A 135 -5.11 -16.18 8.53
N LYS A 136 -6.12 -16.83 9.11
CA LYS A 136 -5.95 -17.55 10.38
C LYS A 136 -4.95 -18.70 10.23
N GLY A 137 -3.93 -18.73 11.09
CA GLY A 137 -2.89 -19.76 11.09
C GLY A 137 -1.72 -19.48 10.16
N GLU A 138 -1.76 -18.38 9.41
CA GLU A 138 -0.70 -17.96 8.51
C GLU A 138 0.23 -16.94 9.17
N CYS A 139 1.47 -16.88 8.69
CA CYS A 139 2.48 -15.89 9.11
C CYS A 139 2.59 -14.71 8.14
N SER A 140 1.90 -14.76 7.01
CA SER A 140 1.91 -13.75 5.95
C SER A 140 0.51 -13.56 5.37
N GLY A 141 0.31 -12.45 4.67
CA GLY A 141 -1.00 -12.06 4.18
C GLY A 141 -0.92 -11.22 2.91
N THR A 142 -2.08 -10.95 2.32
CA THR A 142 -2.17 -10.07 1.16
C THR A 142 -2.14 -8.60 1.56
N THR A 143 -1.70 -7.74 0.65
CA THR A 143 -1.80 -6.28 0.86
C THR A 143 -3.26 -5.84 0.80
N ILE A 144 -3.69 -5.03 1.74
CA ILE A 144 -5.05 -4.49 1.74
C ILE A 144 -5.17 -3.39 0.69
N LEU A 145 -6.12 -3.52 -0.23
CA LEU A 145 -6.46 -2.49 -1.22
C LEU A 145 -7.33 -1.40 -0.59
N GLU A 146 -6.72 -0.59 0.26
CA GLU A 146 -7.43 0.41 1.08
C GLU A 146 -8.27 1.40 0.26
N HIS A 147 -7.83 1.71 -0.95
CA HIS A 147 -8.52 2.61 -1.89
C HIS A 147 -9.70 1.96 -2.61
N CYS A 148 -9.90 0.65 -2.46
CA CYS A 148 -11.02 -0.11 -3.00
C CYS A 148 -11.95 -0.64 -1.89
N LEU A 149 -11.73 -0.28 -0.62
CA LEU A 149 -12.60 -0.73 0.46
C LEU A 149 -13.92 0.02 0.40
N VAL A 150 -15.02 -0.74 0.46
CA VAL A 150 -16.39 -0.19 0.57
C VAL A 150 -17.03 -0.52 1.92
N LYS A 151 -16.52 -1.51 2.65
CA LYS A 151 -16.93 -1.82 4.02
C LYS A 151 -15.86 -2.59 4.79
N ILE A 152 -15.80 -2.34 6.10
CA ILE A 152 -14.95 -3.06 7.06
C ILE A 152 -15.83 -3.54 8.21
N MET A 153 -15.75 -4.82 8.53
CA MET A 153 -16.50 -5.43 9.62
C MET A 153 -15.57 -6.20 10.54
N ASP A 154 -15.77 -6.08 11.84
CA ASP A 154 -15.15 -6.95 12.83
C ASP A 154 -15.72 -8.37 12.65
N ALA A 155 -14.86 -9.34 12.37
CA ALA A 155 -15.28 -10.67 11.96
C ALA A 155 -15.88 -11.48 13.13
N ASP A 156 -15.43 -11.20 14.35
CA ASP A 156 -15.79 -12.00 15.51
C ASP A 156 -17.08 -11.48 16.15
N THR A 157 -17.23 -10.14 16.25
CA THR A 157 -18.44 -9.49 16.77
C THR A 157 -19.50 -9.20 15.71
N ARG A 158 -19.14 -9.28 14.41
CA ARG A 158 -19.97 -8.88 13.26
C ARG A 158 -20.37 -7.40 13.26
N ARG A 159 -19.69 -6.58 14.07
CA ARG A 159 -19.92 -5.14 14.10
C ARG A 159 -19.32 -4.48 12.87
N VAL A 160 -20.10 -3.64 12.18
CA VAL A 160 -19.57 -2.78 11.12
C VAL A 160 -18.66 -1.72 11.76
N LEU A 161 -17.40 -1.69 11.33
CA LEU A 161 -16.40 -0.73 11.78
C LEU A 161 -16.40 0.52 10.89
N TRP A 162 -16.65 0.33 9.60
CA TRP A 162 -16.78 1.39 8.61
C TRP A 162 -17.57 0.91 7.38
N THR A 163 -18.22 1.84 6.70
CA THR A 163 -18.98 1.63 5.47
C THR A 163 -18.89 2.90 4.65
N HIS A 164 -18.61 2.72 3.36
CA HIS A 164 -18.60 3.81 2.40
C HIS A 164 -20.01 4.42 2.29
N GLU A 165 -20.11 5.73 2.12
CA GLU A 165 -21.40 6.45 2.12
C GLU A 165 -22.41 5.95 1.08
N ARG A 166 -21.93 5.28 0.03
CA ARG A 166 -22.72 4.77 -1.11
C ARG A 166 -22.93 3.25 -1.14
N TYR A 167 -22.48 2.52 -0.12
CA TYR A 167 -22.59 1.05 -0.05
C TYR A 167 -23.99 0.57 0.35
#